data_AF-E4QDE1-F1
#
_entry.id   AF-E4QDE1-F1
#
_cell.length_a   1.000
_cell.length_b   1.000
_cell.length_c   1.000
_cell.angle_alpha   90.00
_cell.angle_beta   90.00
_cell.angle_gamma   90.00
#
_symmetry.space_group_name_H-M   'P 1'
#
loop_
_entity.id
_entity.type
_entity.pdbx_description
1 polymer ?
#
loop_
_entity_poly.entity_id
_entity_poly.type
_entity_poly.pdbx_seq_one_letter_code
_entity_poly.pdbx_strand_id
1 'polypeptide(L)'
;MRKRIIFFAMLSFLIFLAGCSWESLSSTSQESNYNNESSQTDDSIKFEIVESDAYFSQQTGQSENLASIKTIFCDKNHNLVLTEIFSTKTLDVAKRGLELSIFSASRQRNLRSFGLFCIFPDSVKINFLKIENGAAAVDLNSEFYKQKYLDFYIKAITFYLTSFENIDRVYFYNEGKSYTNKAFERKKAGQVIIFVPQKVLSEIFLVPKWIDIPEKFKSIPMTFAQKSLINSLSYRFSKLNGLKLNNVKLKENTLYMDLSKELLNLKGSSQVDIILSSICFTAREIDKNLKYLKISIDGKEPYLDQYDLREKIDMDQFKLNSLKIRL
;
A
#
# COMPACT_ATOMS: atom_id res chain seq x y z
N MET A 1 -38.27 -5.37 71.68
CA MET A 1 -39.74 -5.51 71.72
C MET A 1 -40.24 -5.76 70.31
N ARG A 2 -41.07 -6.83 70.17
CA ARG A 2 -42.15 -7.09 69.19
C ARG A 2 -42.00 -6.57 67.74
N LYS A 3 -41.83 -7.46 66.74
CA LYS A 3 -42.91 -8.19 65.99
C LYS A 3 -43.68 -7.21 65.08
N ARG A 4 -43.77 -7.36 63.75
CA ARG A 4 -44.28 -8.49 62.92
C ARG A 4 -44.20 -8.04 61.42
N ILE A 5 -43.68 -8.83 60.46
CA ILE A 5 -44.37 -9.86 59.61
C ILE A 5 -45.20 -9.22 58.46
N ILE A 6 -45.25 -9.62 57.17
CA ILE A 6 -44.72 -10.72 56.31
C ILE A 6 -45.22 -10.48 54.84
N PHE A 7 -44.43 -10.92 53.83
CA PHE A 7 -44.72 -11.52 52.48
C PHE A 7 -45.67 -10.83 51.47
N PHE A 8 -45.46 -10.89 50.14
CA PHE A 8 -45.30 -12.04 49.21
C PHE A 8 -44.46 -11.59 47.97
N ALA A 9 -43.48 -12.28 47.36
CA ALA A 9 -43.21 -13.68 46.97
C ALA A 9 -43.46 -13.96 45.46
N MET A 10 -42.38 -14.36 44.76
CA MET A 10 -42.24 -15.32 43.63
C MET A 10 -41.12 -14.85 42.68
N LEU A 11 -39.89 -15.38 42.68
CA LEU A 11 -39.37 -16.76 42.56
C LEU A 11 -39.43 -17.33 41.13
N SER A 12 -38.28 -17.40 40.45
CA SER A 12 -37.59 -18.67 40.08
C SER A 12 -36.53 -18.36 39.01
N PHE A 13 -35.22 -18.40 39.24
CA PHE A 13 -34.30 -19.56 39.41
C PHE A 13 -34.31 -20.52 38.20
N LEU A 14 -33.18 -20.63 37.47
CA LEU A 14 -32.21 -21.73 37.60
C LEU A 14 -31.04 -21.65 36.61
N ILE A 15 -29.85 -21.83 37.19
CA ILE A 15 -28.55 -22.16 36.59
C ILE A 15 -28.54 -23.66 36.27
N PHE A 16 -27.91 -24.08 35.16
CA PHE A 16 -27.18 -25.36 35.12
C PHE A 16 -25.99 -25.32 34.15
N LEU A 17 -24.84 -25.77 34.67
CA LEU A 17 -23.60 -26.14 33.99
C LEU A 17 -23.62 -27.64 33.64
N ALA A 18 -22.94 -28.01 32.54
CA ALA A 18 -22.32 -29.30 32.15
C ALA A 18 -22.46 -29.44 30.62
N GLY A 19 -21.55 -29.99 29.82
CA GLY A 19 -20.35 -30.79 30.00
C GLY A 19 -19.89 -31.25 28.60
N CYS A 20 -18.68 -31.80 28.52
CA CYS A 20 -17.92 -32.19 27.31
C CYS A 20 -18.61 -33.20 26.37
N SER A 21 -18.26 -33.21 25.07
CA SER A 21 -17.63 -34.39 24.41
C SER A 21 -17.19 -34.11 22.96
N TRP A 22 -16.04 -34.70 22.65
CA TRP A 22 -15.31 -34.82 21.39
C TRP A 22 -15.58 -36.22 20.80
N GLU A 23 -15.67 -36.34 19.47
CA GLU A 23 -15.46 -37.53 18.58
C GLU A 23 -16.39 -37.38 17.35
N SER A 24 -16.13 -37.81 16.12
CA SER A 24 -15.03 -38.44 15.39
C SER A 24 -15.64 -38.83 14.02
N LEU A 25 -14.79 -39.29 13.10
CA LEU A 25 -15.05 -39.96 11.82
C LEU A 25 -15.31 -39.07 10.59
N SER A 26 -14.78 -39.39 9.42
CA SER A 26 -13.66 -40.25 9.01
C SER A 26 -13.44 -40.00 7.53
N SER A 27 -12.23 -40.26 7.06
CA SER A 27 -11.74 -40.07 5.70
C SER A 27 -12.28 -41.09 4.68
N THR A 28 -12.18 -40.68 3.41
CA THR A 28 -11.69 -41.46 2.25
C THR A 28 -12.70 -41.85 1.15
N SER A 29 -12.48 -41.20 -0.02
CA SER A 29 -12.55 -41.65 -1.43
C SER A 29 -13.69 -42.59 -1.89
N GLN A 30 -14.41 -42.37 -2.99
CA GLN A 30 -13.95 -42.43 -4.37
C GLN A 30 -15.15 -42.08 -5.30
N GLU A 31 -14.78 -41.77 -6.53
CA GLU A 31 -15.59 -41.52 -7.74
C GLU A 31 -16.94 -42.24 -7.83
N SER A 32 -17.94 -41.54 -8.38
CA SER A 32 -18.60 -42.00 -9.62
C SER A 32 -19.57 -40.97 -10.20
N ASN A 33 -19.65 -41.02 -11.52
CA ASN A 33 -20.46 -40.24 -12.44
C ASN A 33 -21.92 -40.04 -12.01
N TYR A 34 -22.45 -38.85 -12.27
CA TYR A 34 -23.89 -38.62 -12.37
C TYR A 34 -24.25 -38.04 -13.73
N ASN A 35 -25.01 -38.82 -14.50
CA ASN A 35 -25.96 -38.31 -15.48
C ASN A 35 -27.34 -38.26 -14.82
N ASN A 36 -27.94 -37.08 -14.91
CA ASN A 36 -29.34 -36.65 -14.79
C ASN A 36 -30.41 -37.68 -14.36
N GLU A 37 -31.17 -37.33 -13.33
CA GLU A 37 -32.55 -36.82 -13.49
C GLU A 37 -33.10 -36.17 -12.20
N SER A 38 -33.97 -35.18 -12.42
CA SER A 38 -34.90 -34.41 -11.58
C SER A 38 -35.22 -34.92 -10.15
N SER A 39 -35.52 -34.12 -9.12
CA SER A 39 -36.03 -32.74 -9.04
C SER A 39 -36.10 -32.31 -7.56
N GLN A 40 -35.55 -31.14 -7.23
CA GLN A 40 -35.98 -30.19 -6.17
C GLN A 40 -34.99 -29.00 -6.18
N THR A 41 -35.37 -27.86 -6.76
CA THR A 41 -34.49 -26.68 -6.87
C THR A 41 -34.48 -25.85 -5.60
N ASP A 42 -33.56 -26.25 -4.73
CA ASP A 42 -32.56 -25.47 -3.99
C ASP A 42 -32.62 -23.93 -4.02
N ASP A 43 -32.67 -23.37 -2.80
CA ASP A 43 -32.48 -21.98 -2.37
C ASP A 43 -31.00 -21.55 -2.54
N SER A 44 -30.48 -21.63 -3.76
CA SER A 44 -29.14 -21.14 -4.07
C SER A 44 -29.19 -19.67 -4.47
N ILE A 45 -28.72 -18.82 -3.55
CA ILE A 45 -28.38 -17.41 -3.82
C ILE A 45 -27.46 -17.37 -5.04
N LYS A 46 -27.97 -16.84 -6.16
CA LYS A 46 -27.17 -16.54 -7.34
C LYS A 46 -26.29 -15.33 -7.04
N PHE A 47 -24.97 -15.53 -7.04
CA PHE A 47 -24.01 -14.44 -7.00
C PHE A 47 -23.89 -13.84 -8.40
N GLU A 48 -24.35 -12.60 -8.54
CA GLU A 48 -24.07 -11.79 -9.71
C GLU A 48 -22.66 -11.20 -9.56
N ILE A 49 -21.80 -11.48 -10.54
CA ILE A 49 -20.46 -10.90 -10.65
C ILE A 49 -20.66 -9.43 -11.00
N VAL A 50 -20.32 -8.53 -10.08
CA VAL A 50 -20.34 -7.09 -10.35
C VAL A 50 -19.03 -6.70 -11.03
N GLU A 51 -19.09 -6.37 -12.31
CA GLU A 51 -17.97 -5.84 -13.09
C GLU A 51 -17.55 -4.45 -12.56
N SER A 52 -16.27 -4.31 -12.20
CA SER A 52 -15.68 -3.04 -11.77
C SER A 52 -15.07 -2.33 -12.98
N ASP A 53 -15.91 -1.63 -13.74
CA ASP A 53 -15.51 -0.93 -14.98
C ASP A 53 -14.79 0.42 -14.78
N ALA A 54 -14.31 0.73 -13.58
CA ALA A 54 -13.80 2.06 -13.25
C ALA A 54 -12.37 2.39 -13.76
N TYR A 55 -11.69 1.52 -14.52
CA TYR A 55 -10.26 1.71 -14.86
C TYR A 55 -9.85 1.52 -16.33
N PHE A 56 -10.70 1.90 -17.28
CA PHE A 56 -10.30 1.88 -18.69
C PHE A 56 -10.47 3.24 -19.37
N SER A 57 -9.36 3.96 -19.59
CA SER A 57 -9.31 4.96 -20.65
C SER A 57 -9.15 4.24 -21.99
N GLN A 58 -10.12 4.44 -22.89
CA GLN A 58 -10.09 3.86 -24.23
C GLN A 58 -9.08 4.62 -25.11
N GLN A 59 -8.12 3.90 -25.69
CA GLN A 59 -7.44 4.31 -26.91
C GLN A 59 -7.56 3.16 -27.92
N THR A 60 -8.20 3.47 -29.04
CA THR A 60 -8.41 2.59 -30.19
C THR A 60 -7.19 2.61 -31.12
N GLY A 61 -6.69 1.44 -31.48
CA GLY A 61 -5.70 1.25 -32.53
C GLY A 61 -4.90 -0.02 -32.33
N GLN A 62 -5.40 -1.15 -32.85
CA GLN A 62 -4.73 -2.45 -33.05
C GLN A 62 -3.49 -2.68 -32.16
N SER A 63 -3.67 -2.65 -30.84
CA SER A 63 -2.58 -2.66 -29.87
C SER A 63 -2.60 -3.94 -29.05
N GLU A 64 -1.43 -4.47 -28.73
CA GLU A 64 -1.25 -5.54 -27.75
C GLU A 64 -2.21 -5.36 -26.55
N ASN A 65 -2.84 -6.45 -26.10
CA ASN A 65 -3.84 -6.44 -25.02
C ASN A 65 -3.17 -6.20 -23.64
N LEU A 66 -2.48 -5.07 -23.50
CA LEU A 66 -1.67 -4.70 -22.34
C LEU A 66 -2.36 -3.59 -21.52
N ALA A 67 -2.18 -3.65 -20.22
CA ALA A 67 -2.53 -2.61 -19.25
C ALA A 67 -1.33 -2.30 -18.34
N SER A 68 -1.28 -1.08 -17.81
CA SER A 68 -0.34 -0.69 -16.76
C SER A 68 -0.83 -1.29 -15.44
N ILE A 69 -0.06 -2.20 -14.87
CA ILE A 69 -0.38 -2.87 -13.61
C ILE A 69 0.61 -2.42 -12.54
N LYS A 70 0.07 -1.84 -11.46
CA LYS A 70 0.84 -1.51 -10.26
C LYS A 70 1.38 -2.78 -9.61
N THR A 71 2.63 -2.77 -9.20
CA THR A 71 3.34 -3.89 -8.56
C THR A 71 4.47 -3.38 -7.68
N ILE A 72 5.14 -4.28 -6.97
CA ILE A 72 6.18 -3.95 -5.99
C ILE A 72 7.43 -4.83 -6.20
N PHE A 73 8.60 -4.20 -6.16
CA PHE A 73 9.90 -4.86 -6.20
C PHE A 73 10.78 -4.38 -5.04
N CYS A 74 12.02 -4.88 -5.00
CA CYS A 74 13.05 -4.27 -4.18
C CYS A 74 14.33 -3.97 -4.96
N ASP A 75 15.10 -3.00 -4.47
CA ASP A 75 16.48 -2.82 -4.91
C ASP A 75 17.43 -3.81 -4.19
N LYS A 76 18.71 -3.77 -4.55
CA LYS A 76 19.76 -4.62 -3.92
C LYS A 76 19.92 -4.43 -2.41
N ASN A 77 19.41 -3.33 -1.85
CA ASN A 77 19.48 -3.02 -0.42
C ASN A 77 18.14 -3.31 0.30
N HIS A 78 17.24 -4.07 -0.34
CA HIS A 78 15.91 -4.39 0.15
C HIS A 78 15.01 -3.16 0.38
N ASN A 79 15.25 -2.06 -0.34
CA ASN A 79 14.30 -0.95 -0.38
C ASN A 79 13.11 -1.34 -1.26
N LEU A 80 11.90 -1.18 -0.75
CA LEU A 80 10.68 -1.43 -1.54
C LEU A 80 10.54 -0.37 -2.63
N VAL A 81 10.15 -0.80 -3.83
CA VAL A 81 9.93 0.05 -5.00
C VAL A 81 8.55 -0.29 -5.56
N LEU A 82 7.58 0.59 -5.32
CA LEU A 82 6.25 0.50 -5.95
C LEU A 82 6.36 1.11 -7.35
N THR A 83 5.93 0.39 -8.37
CA THR A 83 6.07 0.81 -9.78
C THR A 83 4.91 0.27 -10.62
N GLU A 84 4.83 0.69 -11.87
CA GLU A 84 3.90 0.11 -12.84
C GLU A 84 4.62 -0.68 -13.94
N ILE A 85 3.97 -1.72 -14.45
CA ILE A 85 4.49 -2.57 -15.52
C ILE A 85 3.39 -2.84 -16.53
N PHE A 86 3.73 -2.86 -17.81
CA PHE A 86 2.83 -3.39 -18.82
C PHE A 86 2.68 -4.90 -18.69
N SER A 87 1.45 -5.37 -18.48
CA SER A 87 1.10 -6.78 -18.48
C SER A 87 -0.21 -7.00 -19.23
N THR A 88 -0.51 -8.25 -19.56
CA THR A 88 -1.79 -8.63 -20.15
C THR A 88 -2.95 -8.16 -19.28
N LYS A 89 -4.02 -7.63 -19.89
CA LYS A 89 -5.22 -7.22 -19.15
C LYS A 89 -5.78 -8.39 -18.34
N THR A 90 -6.30 -8.07 -17.16
CA THR A 90 -6.93 -9.00 -16.24
C THR A 90 -7.93 -8.25 -15.36
N LEU A 91 -8.97 -8.93 -14.91
CA LEU A 91 -9.92 -8.41 -13.93
C LEU A 91 -9.28 -8.36 -12.52
N ASP A 92 -8.35 -9.28 -12.23
CA ASP A 92 -7.68 -9.39 -10.93
C ASP A 92 -6.40 -8.55 -10.86
N VAL A 93 -6.49 -7.24 -11.13
CA VAL A 93 -5.32 -6.34 -11.28
C VAL A 93 -4.40 -6.37 -10.05
N ALA A 94 -4.96 -6.33 -8.84
CA ALA A 94 -4.19 -6.34 -7.60
C ALA A 94 -3.48 -7.70 -7.36
N LYS A 95 -4.16 -8.82 -7.62
CA LYS A 95 -3.55 -10.15 -7.51
C LYS A 95 -2.41 -10.28 -8.53
N ARG A 96 -2.67 -9.85 -9.77
CA ARG A 96 -1.67 -9.87 -10.83
C ARG A 96 -0.44 -9.05 -10.49
N GLY A 97 -0.59 -7.88 -9.90
CA GLY A 97 0.56 -7.09 -9.45
C GLY A 97 1.41 -7.80 -8.40
N LEU A 98 0.82 -8.57 -7.48
CA LEU A 98 1.59 -9.43 -6.56
C LEU A 98 2.26 -10.61 -7.27
N GLU A 99 1.58 -11.24 -8.24
CA GLU A 99 2.17 -12.32 -9.05
C GLU A 99 3.39 -11.84 -9.84
N LEU A 100 3.39 -10.58 -10.30
CA LEU A 100 4.54 -9.95 -10.95
C LEU A 100 5.73 -9.79 -10.00
N SER A 101 5.51 -9.75 -8.69
CA SER A 101 6.57 -9.67 -7.67
C SER A 101 7.19 -11.03 -7.32
N ILE A 102 6.63 -12.13 -7.81
CA ILE A 102 7.15 -13.50 -7.62
C ILE A 102 8.33 -13.74 -8.58
N PHE A 103 9.35 -14.47 -8.13
CA PHE A 103 10.53 -14.74 -8.92
C PHE A 103 10.20 -15.60 -10.15
N SER A 104 10.77 -15.20 -11.29
CA SER A 104 11.03 -16.10 -12.42
C SER A 104 12.32 -15.67 -13.09
N ALA A 105 13.05 -16.61 -13.70
CA ALA A 105 14.34 -16.32 -14.31
C ALA A 105 14.25 -15.23 -15.41
N SER A 106 13.20 -15.27 -16.24
CA SER A 106 12.97 -14.28 -17.30
C SER A 106 12.73 -12.88 -16.71
N ARG A 107 11.79 -12.79 -15.78
CA ARG A 107 11.44 -11.51 -15.12
C ARG A 107 12.62 -10.91 -14.39
N GLN A 108 13.34 -11.72 -13.63
CA GLN A 108 14.50 -11.25 -12.89
C GLN A 108 15.61 -10.75 -13.82
N ARG A 109 15.78 -11.35 -15.01
CA ARG A 109 16.72 -10.86 -16.01
C ARG A 109 16.36 -9.46 -16.49
N ASN A 110 15.09 -9.20 -16.77
CA ASN A 110 14.61 -7.89 -17.20
C ASN A 110 14.68 -6.84 -16.08
N LEU A 111 14.36 -7.20 -14.83
CA LEU A 111 14.45 -6.27 -13.70
C LEU A 111 15.89 -5.84 -13.37
N ARG A 112 16.89 -6.69 -13.68
CA ARG A 112 18.30 -6.37 -13.39
C ARG A 112 18.81 -5.15 -14.16
N SER A 113 18.29 -4.85 -15.35
CA SER A 113 18.68 -3.62 -16.08
C SER A 113 18.24 -2.34 -15.35
N PHE A 114 17.24 -2.45 -14.48
CA PHE A 114 16.74 -1.38 -13.62
C PHE A 114 17.28 -1.47 -12.19
N GLY A 115 18.11 -2.48 -11.88
CA GLY A 115 18.63 -2.74 -10.54
C GLY A 115 17.58 -3.23 -9.53
N LEU A 116 16.47 -3.77 -10.04
CA LEU A 116 15.35 -4.27 -9.26
C LEU A 116 15.35 -5.81 -9.19
N PHE A 117 14.67 -6.33 -8.17
CA PHE A 117 14.55 -7.75 -7.89
C PHE A 117 13.11 -8.12 -7.53
N CYS A 118 12.70 -9.31 -7.95
CA CYS A 118 11.48 -9.93 -7.44
C CYS A 118 11.60 -10.10 -5.92
N ILE A 119 10.49 -9.91 -5.21
CA ILE A 119 10.48 -9.98 -3.75
C ILE A 119 10.28 -11.41 -3.28
N PHE A 120 9.34 -12.13 -3.90
CA PHE A 120 8.92 -13.45 -3.43
C PHE A 120 9.63 -14.55 -4.21
N PRO A 121 10.02 -15.67 -3.57
CA PRO A 121 10.55 -16.82 -4.29
C PRO A 121 9.46 -17.48 -5.14
N ASP A 122 9.87 -18.26 -6.14
CA ASP A 122 8.98 -18.97 -7.07
C ASP A 122 8.08 -20.03 -6.40
N SER A 123 8.44 -20.46 -5.19
CA SER A 123 7.61 -21.36 -4.37
C SER A 123 6.35 -20.70 -3.80
N VAL A 124 6.27 -19.36 -3.76
CA VAL A 124 5.10 -18.64 -3.25
C VAL A 124 3.96 -18.70 -4.25
N LYS A 125 2.76 -19.03 -3.77
CA LYS A 125 1.52 -19.03 -4.54
C LYS A 125 0.46 -18.20 -3.82
N ILE A 126 -0.29 -17.42 -4.58
CA ILE A 126 -1.44 -16.65 -4.11
C ILE A 126 -2.68 -17.44 -4.47
N ASN A 127 -3.30 -18.08 -3.48
CA ASN A 127 -4.49 -18.89 -3.67
C ASN A 127 -5.67 -17.98 -4.04
N PHE A 128 -5.90 -16.93 -3.25
CA PHE A 128 -6.85 -15.88 -3.58
C PHE A 128 -6.44 -14.51 -3.03
N LEU A 129 -7.04 -13.46 -3.59
CA LEU A 129 -7.04 -12.11 -3.07
C LEU A 129 -8.47 -11.58 -3.16
N LYS A 130 -9.03 -11.16 -2.02
CA LYS A 130 -10.37 -10.58 -1.92
C LYS A 130 -10.28 -9.18 -1.36
N ILE A 131 -10.97 -8.21 -1.94
CA ILE A 131 -10.98 -6.81 -1.46
C ILE A 131 -12.42 -6.41 -1.16
N GLU A 132 -12.71 -6.13 0.11
CA GLU A 132 -14.04 -5.75 0.57
C GLU A 132 -13.93 -4.80 1.78
N ASN A 133 -14.83 -3.82 1.87
CA ASN A 133 -15.01 -2.98 3.06
C ASN A 133 -13.71 -2.33 3.59
N GLY A 134 -12.86 -1.80 2.70
CA GLY A 134 -11.62 -1.15 3.08
C GLY A 134 -10.48 -2.11 3.46
N ALA A 135 -10.64 -3.41 3.23
CA ALA A 135 -9.67 -4.43 3.60
C ALA A 135 -9.39 -5.40 2.45
N ALA A 136 -8.15 -5.89 2.39
CA ALA A 136 -7.76 -7.00 1.54
C ALA A 136 -7.55 -8.26 2.37
N ALA A 137 -8.08 -9.39 1.94
CA ALA A 137 -7.75 -10.72 2.45
C ALA A 137 -6.94 -11.45 1.40
N VAL A 138 -5.69 -11.81 1.74
CA VAL A 138 -4.79 -12.56 0.86
C VAL A 138 -4.51 -13.92 1.47
N ASP A 139 -4.72 -14.97 0.69
CA ASP A 139 -4.40 -16.34 1.06
C ASP A 139 -3.21 -16.83 0.26
N LEU A 140 -2.21 -17.32 0.98
CA LEU A 140 -0.92 -17.76 0.45
C LEU A 140 -0.70 -19.21 0.84
N ASN A 141 0.08 -19.92 0.03
CA ASN A 141 0.47 -21.28 0.38
C ASN A 141 1.42 -21.32 1.59
N SER A 142 1.50 -22.49 2.23
CA SER A 142 2.33 -22.71 3.43
C SER A 142 3.82 -22.37 3.23
N GLU A 143 4.34 -22.43 2.00
CA GLU A 143 5.74 -22.07 1.70
C GLU A 143 6.05 -20.59 1.96
N PHE A 144 5.07 -19.69 1.79
CA PHE A 144 5.25 -18.26 2.11
C PHE A 144 5.60 -18.05 3.59
N TYR A 145 4.95 -18.79 4.48
CA TYR A 145 5.09 -18.64 5.93
C TYR A 145 6.35 -19.30 6.50
N LYS A 146 7.02 -20.15 5.72
CA LYS A 146 8.31 -20.77 6.07
C LYS A 146 9.52 -19.90 5.69
N GLN A 147 9.29 -18.77 5.02
CA GLN A 147 10.36 -17.93 4.49
C GLN A 147 11.13 -17.21 5.59
N LYS A 148 12.46 -17.19 5.48
CA LYS A 148 13.35 -16.50 6.42
C LYS A 148 13.02 -15.00 6.58
N TYR A 149 12.54 -14.36 5.51
CA TYR A 149 12.25 -12.93 5.46
C TYR A 149 10.75 -12.62 5.52
N LEU A 150 9.98 -13.44 6.25
CA LEU A 150 8.52 -13.35 6.32
C LEU A 150 8.01 -11.94 6.67
N ASP A 151 8.58 -11.29 7.69
CA ASP A 151 8.17 -9.93 8.08
C ASP A 151 8.34 -8.91 6.95
N PHE A 152 9.40 -9.03 6.17
CA PHE A 152 9.64 -8.17 5.01
C PHE A 152 8.63 -8.45 3.91
N TYR A 153 8.27 -9.72 3.66
CA TYR A 153 7.27 -10.10 2.67
C TYR A 153 5.86 -9.62 3.06
N ILE A 154 5.47 -9.81 4.32
CA ILE A 154 4.21 -9.27 4.86
C ILE A 154 4.18 -7.74 4.70
N LYS A 155 5.28 -7.05 5.02
CA LYS A 155 5.38 -5.60 4.84
C LYS A 155 5.26 -5.18 3.38
N ALA A 156 5.89 -5.92 2.45
CA ALA A 156 5.81 -5.64 1.02
C ALA A 156 4.38 -5.79 0.48
N ILE A 157 3.72 -6.91 0.81
CA ILE A 157 2.32 -7.16 0.42
C ILE A 157 1.39 -6.10 1.03
N THR A 158 1.58 -5.77 2.32
CA THR A 158 0.78 -4.76 3.01
C THR A 158 0.96 -3.39 2.37
N PHE A 159 2.19 -2.95 2.12
CA PHE A 159 2.46 -1.65 1.49
C PHE A 159 1.92 -1.57 0.05
N TYR A 160 2.01 -2.68 -0.70
CA TYR A 160 1.46 -2.78 -2.03
C TYR A 160 -0.08 -2.68 -2.04
N LEU A 161 -0.76 -3.53 -1.28
CA LEU A 161 -2.22 -3.57 -1.28
C LEU A 161 -2.82 -2.29 -0.69
N THR A 162 -2.21 -1.71 0.35
CA THR A 162 -2.66 -0.41 0.90
C THR A 162 -2.27 0.80 0.06
N SER A 163 -1.67 0.59 -1.12
CA SER A 163 -1.42 1.67 -2.09
C SER A 163 -2.61 1.88 -3.05
N PHE A 164 -3.64 1.04 -2.95
CA PHE A 164 -4.91 1.22 -3.62
C PHE A 164 -5.84 2.04 -2.72
N GLU A 165 -6.56 3.01 -3.29
CA GLU A 165 -7.29 4.03 -2.52
C GLU A 165 -8.37 3.47 -1.59
N ASN A 166 -8.89 2.29 -1.90
CA ASN A 166 -9.96 1.62 -1.18
C ASN A 166 -9.47 0.51 -0.21
N ILE A 167 -8.18 0.46 0.13
CA ILE A 167 -7.61 -0.57 1.00
C ILE A 167 -6.77 0.06 2.11
N ASP A 168 -7.25 -0.03 3.35
CA ASP A 168 -6.55 0.52 4.52
C ASP A 168 -5.72 -0.55 5.26
N ARG A 169 -6.14 -1.82 5.17
CA ARG A 169 -5.58 -2.92 5.96
C ARG A 169 -5.60 -4.27 5.23
N VAL A 170 -4.74 -5.20 5.64
CA VAL A 170 -4.56 -6.51 5.00
C VAL A 170 -4.63 -7.65 6.01
N TYR A 171 -5.47 -8.64 5.74
CA TYR A 171 -5.54 -9.91 6.45
C TYR A 171 -4.79 -10.99 5.68
N PHE A 172 -4.01 -11.80 6.40
CA PHE A 172 -3.22 -12.88 5.83
C PHE A 172 -3.80 -14.23 6.23
N TYR A 173 -3.90 -15.14 5.26
CA TYR A 173 -4.36 -16.51 5.44
C TYR A 173 -3.32 -17.50 4.91
N ASN A 174 -3.14 -18.60 5.64
CA ASN A 174 -2.36 -19.75 5.24
C ASN A 174 -3.30 -20.91 4.90
N GLU A 175 -3.51 -21.13 3.61
CA GLU A 175 -4.34 -22.22 3.07
C GLU A 175 -5.73 -22.24 3.73
N GLY A 176 -6.38 -21.07 3.69
CA GLY A 176 -7.73 -20.84 4.23
C GLY A 176 -7.78 -20.62 5.75
N LYS A 177 -6.68 -20.79 6.48
CA LYS A 177 -6.62 -20.53 7.93
C LYS A 177 -6.04 -19.15 8.20
N SER A 178 -6.65 -18.37 9.08
CA SER A 178 -6.12 -17.07 9.48
C SER A 178 -4.69 -17.20 10.03
N TYR A 179 -3.74 -16.45 9.46
CA TYR A 179 -2.36 -16.45 9.94
C TYR A 179 -2.24 -15.69 11.27
N THR A 180 -2.93 -14.55 11.39
CA THR A 180 -3.11 -13.83 12.65
C THR A 180 -4.53 -13.28 12.74
N ASN A 181 -5.03 -13.15 13.98
CA ASN A 181 -6.35 -12.56 14.25
C ASN A 181 -6.38 -11.03 14.09
N LYS A 182 -5.37 -10.40 13.46
CA LYS A 182 -5.26 -8.95 13.31
C LYS A 182 -4.87 -8.58 11.88
N ALA A 183 -5.43 -7.49 11.38
CA ALA A 183 -5.00 -6.94 10.12
C ALA A 183 -3.64 -6.25 10.26
N PHE A 184 -2.89 -6.23 9.16
CA PHE A 184 -1.68 -5.44 9.00
C PHE A 184 -2.04 -4.11 8.34
N GLU A 185 -1.52 -3.02 8.89
CA GLU A 185 -1.73 -1.67 8.38
C GLU A 185 -0.48 -1.17 7.65
N ARG A 186 -0.68 -0.19 6.77
CA ARG A 186 0.38 0.43 5.96
C ARG A 186 1.58 0.94 6.78
N LYS A 187 1.31 1.43 8.00
CA LYS A 187 2.30 1.93 8.97
C LYS A 187 1.80 1.69 10.38
N LYS A 188 2.70 1.59 11.36
CA LYS A 188 2.31 1.45 12.77
C LYS A 188 1.78 2.79 13.33
N ALA A 189 0.99 2.71 14.39
CA ALA A 189 0.64 3.89 15.18
C ALA A 189 1.91 4.62 15.64
N GLY A 190 1.93 5.95 15.49
CA GLY A 190 3.11 6.76 15.80
C GLY A 190 4.22 6.73 14.74
N GLN A 191 3.99 6.13 13.56
CA GLN A 191 4.89 6.22 12.41
C GLN A 191 4.33 7.12 11.30
N VAL A 192 5.24 7.70 10.50
CA VAL A 192 4.94 8.23 9.16
C VAL A 192 5.74 7.49 8.11
N ILE A 193 5.31 7.58 6.85
CA ILE A 193 6.08 7.15 5.69
C ILE A 193 6.57 8.41 4.98
N ILE A 194 7.88 8.53 4.76
CA ILE A 194 8.48 9.53 3.88
C ILE A 194 8.95 8.85 2.59
N PHE A 195 8.75 9.49 1.44
CA PHE A 195 9.17 8.96 0.14
C PHE A 195 10.50 9.56 -0.28
N VAL A 196 11.59 8.84 -0.07
CA VAL A 196 12.95 9.34 -0.30
C VAL A 196 13.40 8.98 -1.70
N PRO A 197 13.90 9.92 -2.52
CA PRO A 197 14.55 9.60 -3.77
C PRO A 197 15.81 8.76 -3.53
N GLN A 198 15.91 7.63 -4.22
CA GLN A 198 17.02 6.70 -4.16
C GLN A 198 17.47 6.36 -5.58
N LYS A 199 18.73 6.68 -5.89
CA LYS A 199 19.33 6.26 -7.15
C LYS A 199 19.57 4.75 -7.14
N VAL A 200 19.06 4.08 -8.17
CA VAL A 200 19.23 2.64 -8.42
C VAL A 200 19.67 2.51 -9.88
N LEU A 201 20.96 2.19 -10.08
CA LEU A 201 21.62 2.25 -11.39
C LEU A 201 21.45 3.64 -12.06
N SER A 202 20.82 3.70 -13.24
CA SER A 202 20.54 4.94 -13.97
C SER A 202 19.30 5.67 -13.46
N GLU A 203 18.40 4.97 -12.78
CA GLU A 203 17.08 5.48 -12.40
C GLU A 203 17.07 6.05 -10.98
N ILE A 204 16.07 6.89 -10.70
CA ILE A 204 15.79 7.37 -9.34
C ILE A 204 14.37 6.94 -8.99
N PHE A 205 14.25 6.13 -7.94
CA PHE A 205 12.96 5.71 -7.40
C PHE A 205 12.67 6.45 -6.10
N LEU A 206 11.41 6.85 -5.92
CA LEU A 206 10.88 7.26 -4.63
C LEU A 206 10.61 6.01 -3.80
N VAL A 207 11.44 5.79 -2.78
CA VAL A 207 11.33 4.63 -1.89
C VAL A 207 10.69 5.03 -0.56
N PRO A 208 9.71 4.27 -0.04
CA PRO A 208 9.08 4.55 1.24
C PRO A 208 10.05 4.24 2.39
N LYS A 209 10.06 5.13 3.39
CA LYS A 209 10.79 4.96 4.65
C LYS A 209 9.85 5.22 5.81
N TRP A 210 9.68 4.20 6.65
CA TRP A 210 8.92 4.30 7.88
C TRP A 210 9.82 4.90 8.95
N ILE A 211 9.36 5.99 9.56
CA ILE A 211 10.07 6.66 10.64
C ILE A 211 9.13 6.84 11.82
N ASP A 212 9.64 6.61 13.03
CA ASP A 212 8.89 6.85 14.26
C ASP A 212 8.82 8.35 14.53
N ILE A 213 7.63 8.83 14.90
CA ILE A 213 7.39 10.23 15.25
C ILE A 213 7.83 10.43 16.71
N PRO A 214 8.84 11.28 16.98
CA PRO A 214 9.21 11.61 18.35
C PRO A 214 8.06 12.32 19.08
N GLU A 215 7.97 12.14 20.40
CA GLU A 215 6.86 12.67 21.22
C GLU A 215 6.53 14.14 20.93
N LYS A 216 7.56 14.98 20.87
CA LYS A 216 7.46 16.42 20.61
C LYS A 216 6.83 16.80 19.26
N PHE A 217 6.69 15.85 18.34
CA PHE A 217 6.14 16.05 17.01
C PHE A 217 4.79 15.37 16.79
N LYS A 218 4.24 14.64 17.78
CA LYS A 218 2.96 13.92 17.62
C LYS A 218 1.78 14.82 17.25
N SER A 219 1.77 16.07 17.72
CA SER A 219 0.74 17.07 17.38
C SER A 219 0.97 17.76 16.03
N ILE A 220 2.15 17.60 15.42
CA ILE A 220 2.54 18.25 14.15
C ILE A 220 3.27 17.26 13.21
N PRO A 221 2.65 16.10 12.88
CA PRO A 221 3.30 15.04 12.12
C PRO A 221 3.73 15.48 10.72
N MET A 222 2.98 16.39 10.07
CA MET A 222 3.32 16.95 8.76
C MET A 222 4.66 17.71 8.81
N THR A 223 4.85 18.59 9.81
CA THR A 223 6.10 19.32 10.00
C THR A 223 7.27 18.35 10.21
N PHE A 224 7.07 17.30 11.01
CA PHE A 224 8.12 16.31 11.24
C PHE A 224 8.48 15.50 10.00
N ALA A 225 7.49 15.02 9.26
CA ALA A 225 7.72 14.23 8.05
C ALA A 225 8.44 15.04 6.99
N GLN A 226 7.96 16.26 6.71
CA GLN A 226 8.60 17.14 5.75
C GLN A 226 10.01 17.54 6.22
N LYS A 227 10.21 17.86 7.51
CA LYS A 227 11.56 18.16 8.03
C LYS A 227 12.51 16.99 7.87
N SER A 228 12.05 15.78 8.18
CA SER A 228 12.83 14.54 8.04
C SER A 228 13.19 14.27 6.58
N LEU A 229 12.24 14.50 5.67
CA LEU A 229 12.48 14.39 4.24
C LEU A 229 13.51 15.41 3.75
N ILE A 230 13.30 16.70 4.04
CA ILE A 230 14.20 17.78 3.60
C ILE A 230 15.63 17.55 4.10
N ASN A 231 15.80 17.14 5.36
CA ASN A 231 17.11 16.76 5.88
C ASN A 231 17.73 15.61 5.08
N SER A 232 16.96 14.55 4.78
CA SER A 232 17.43 13.44 3.95
C SER A 232 17.84 13.90 2.54
N LEU A 233 17.07 14.80 1.92
CA LEU A 233 17.39 15.35 0.59
C LEU A 233 18.70 16.15 0.61
N SER A 234 18.91 16.96 1.66
CA SER A 234 20.14 17.75 1.82
C SER A 234 21.41 16.88 1.89
N TYR A 235 21.33 15.63 2.36
CA TYR A 235 22.49 14.73 2.41
C TYR A 235 22.67 13.90 1.14
N ARG A 236 21.61 13.74 0.34
CA ARG A 236 21.59 12.84 -0.82
C ARG A 236 21.92 13.54 -2.13
N PHE A 237 21.61 14.82 -2.24
CA PHE A 237 21.81 15.61 -3.44
C PHE A 237 22.83 16.70 -3.16
N SER A 238 24.00 16.62 -3.78
CA SER A 238 25.06 17.61 -3.60
C SER A 238 24.60 19.04 -3.91
N LYS A 239 23.73 19.21 -4.91
CA LYS A 239 23.09 20.49 -5.24
C LYS A 239 22.21 21.06 -4.11
N LEU A 240 21.71 20.20 -3.22
CA LEU A 240 20.84 20.56 -2.10
C LEU A 240 21.58 20.56 -0.76
N ASN A 241 22.92 20.50 -0.75
CA ASN A 241 23.69 20.56 0.49
C ASN A 241 23.33 21.82 1.28
N GLY A 242 22.80 21.65 2.49
CA GLY A 242 22.36 22.74 3.35
C GLY A 242 20.90 23.14 3.18
N LEU A 243 20.12 22.44 2.36
CA LEU A 243 18.68 22.67 2.19
C LEU A 243 17.95 22.55 3.54
N LYS A 244 17.12 23.54 3.84
CA LYS A 244 16.35 23.64 5.08
C LYS A 244 14.87 23.82 4.79
N LEU A 245 14.09 23.36 5.76
CA LEU A 245 12.67 23.63 5.86
C LEU A 245 12.47 24.78 6.86
N ASN A 246 12.08 25.94 6.35
CA ASN A 246 11.84 27.13 7.15
C ASN A 246 10.45 27.10 7.78
N ASN A 247 9.43 26.71 7.00
CA ASN A 247 8.05 26.66 7.47
C ASN A 247 7.22 25.58 6.76
N VAL A 248 6.20 25.08 7.46
CA VAL A 248 5.16 24.21 6.93
C VAL A 248 3.82 24.63 7.49
N LYS A 249 2.84 24.82 6.61
CA LYS A 249 1.46 25.13 7.01
C LYS A 249 0.47 24.36 6.13
N LEU A 250 -0.58 23.85 6.75
CA LEU A 250 -1.73 23.29 6.07
C LEU A 250 -2.86 24.32 6.09
N LYS A 251 -3.46 24.57 4.92
CA LYS A 251 -4.69 25.36 4.82
C LYS A 251 -5.54 24.76 3.71
N GLU A 252 -6.78 24.43 4.04
CA GLU A 252 -7.71 23.72 3.14
C GLU A 252 -7.06 22.43 2.61
N ASN A 253 -7.05 22.24 1.29
CA ASN A 253 -6.42 21.12 0.59
C ASN A 253 -5.01 21.44 0.08
N THR A 254 -4.37 22.49 0.60
CA THR A 254 -3.08 22.99 0.13
C THR A 254 -2.01 22.89 1.22
N LEU A 255 -0.89 22.27 0.87
CA LEU A 255 0.33 22.28 1.67
C LEU A 255 1.19 23.48 1.27
N TYR A 256 1.46 24.36 2.23
CA TYR A 256 2.37 25.50 2.08
C TYR A 256 3.71 25.15 2.71
N MET A 257 4.79 25.30 1.97
CA MET A 257 6.15 25.06 2.44
C MET A 257 7.06 26.22 2.09
N ASP A 258 7.82 26.70 3.07
CA ASP A 258 8.93 27.61 2.83
C ASP A 258 10.25 26.85 2.97
N LEU A 259 11.04 26.86 1.90
CA LEU A 259 12.32 26.17 1.80
C LEU A 259 13.45 27.19 1.65
N SER A 260 14.67 26.80 1.99
CA SER A 260 15.83 27.67 1.77
C SER A 260 16.27 27.72 0.29
N LYS A 261 17.02 28.76 -0.08
CA LYS A 261 17.50 29.02 -1.45
C LYS A 261 18.19 27.85 -2.17
N GLU A 262 18.72 26.86 -1.46
CA GLU A 262 19.41 25.70 -2.05
C GLU A 262 18.52 24.92 -3.02
N LEU A 263 17.19 24.99 -2.88
CA LEU A 263 16.26 24.40 -3.85
C LEU A 263 16.47 24.95 -5.28
N LEU A 264 16.84 26.23 -5.41
CA LEU A 264 17.10 26.88 -6.71
C LEU A 264 18.30 26.28 -7.45
N ASN A 265 19.20 25.58 -6.77
CA ASN A 265 20.34 24.92 -7.40
C ASN A 265 19.91 23.76 -8.32
N LEU A 266 18.64 23.31 -8.21
CA LEU A 266 18.07 22.32 -9.10
C LEU A 266 17.61 22.89 -10.44
N LYS A 267 17.55 24.22 -10.61
CA LYS A 267 17.09 24.82 -11.87
C LYS A 267 17.84 24.24 -13.08
N GLY A 268 17.10 23.89 -14.12
CA GLY A 268 17.56 23.21 -15.34
C GLY A 268 17.82 21.72 -15.14
N SER A 269 17.32 21.10 -14.06
CA SER A 269 17.56 19.69 -13.77
C SER A 269 16.27 18.88 -13.75
N SER A 270 16.32 17.68 -14.31
CA SER A 270 15.25 16.67 -14.17
C SER A 270 14.97 16.25 -12.72
N GLN A 271 15.79 16.69 -11.75
CA GLN A 271 15.60 16.43 -10.33
C GLN A 271 14.49 17.27 -9.70
N VAL A 272 14.07 18.40 -10.30
CA VAL A 272 13.01 19.25 -9.74
C VAL A 272 11.74 18.43 -9.51
N ASP A 273 11.25 17.74 -10.53
CA ASP A 273 10.04 16.91 -10.44
C ASP A 273 10.16 15.80 -9.41
N ILE A 274 11.33 15.19 -9.29
CA ILE A 274 11.60 14.12 -8.33
C ILE A 274 11.49 14.65 -6.89
N ILE A 275 12.06 15.82 -6.61
CA ILE A 275 12.01 16.45 -5.29
C ILE A 275 10.59 16.89 -4.95
N LEU A 276 9.89 17.53 -5.89
CA LEU A 276 8.50 17.96 -5.69
C LEU A 276 7.57 16.76 -5.50
N SER A 277 7.73 15.70 -6.30
CA SER A 277 7.00 14.44 -6.14
C SER A 277 7.23 13.84 -4.76
N SER A 278 8.49 13.78 -4.31
CA SER A 278 8.87 13.26 -2.99
C SER A 278 8.19 14.01 -1.83
N ILE A 279 8.11 15.35 -1.92
CA ILE A 279 7.36 16.19 -0.99
C ILE A 279 5.86 15.85 -1.02
N CYS A 280 5.27 15.79 -2.22
CA CYS A 280 3.83 15.54 -2.40
C CYS A 280 3.40 14.17 -1.88
N PHE A 281 4.12 13.10 -2.26
CA PHE A 281 3.82 11.74 -1.79
C PHE A 281 4.01 11.61 -0.28
N THR A 282 5.03 12.25 0.29
CA THR A 282 5.22 12.28 1.75
C THR A 282 4.09 12.99 2.46
N ALA A 283 3.58 14.10 1.90
CA ALA A 283 2.45 14.81 2.47
C ALA A 283 1.16 13.98 2.42
N ARG A 284 0.91 13.30 1.30
CA ARG A 284 -0.30 12.49 1.07
C ARG A 284 -0.36 11.22 1.93
N GLU A 285 0.77 10.74 2.46
CA GLU A 285 0.77 9.67 3.48
C GLU A 285 0.21 10.11 4.83
N ILE A 286 0.14 11.42 5.07
CA ILE A 286 -0.40 12.02 6.29
C ILE A 286 -1.81 12.53 6.05
N ASP A 287 -2.03 13.23 4.93
CA ASP A 287 -3.34 13.72 4.53
C ASP A 287 -3.59 13.46 3.05
N LYS A 288 -4.41 12.42 2.78
CA LYS A 288 -4.77 12.01 1.42
C LYS A 288 -5.63 13.02 0.67
N ASN A 289 -6.21 14.01 1.35
CA ASN A 289 -7.10 15.00 0.73
C ASN A 289 -6.33 16.19 0.12
N LEU A 290 -5.01 16.25 0.31
CA LEU A 290 -4.16 17.29 -0.26
C LEU A 290 -4.18 17.24 -1.79
N LYS A 291 -4.58 18.35 -2.41
CA LYS A 291 -4.63 18.54 -3.85
C LYS A 291 -3.49 19.40 -4.38
N TYR A 292 -3.02 20.35 -3.56
CA TYR A 292 -2.09 21.37 -4.03
C TYR A 292 -0.86 21.50 -3.14
N LEU A 293 0.27 21.76 -3.77
CA LEU A 293 1.51 22.19 -3.14
C LEU A 293 1.77 23.66 -3.49
N LYS A 294 2.13 24.46 -2.49
CA LYS A 294 2.56 25.85 -2.66
C LYS A 294 3.91 26.03 -1.99
N ILE A 295 4.92 26.38 -2.78
CA ILE A 295 6.29 26.55 -2.29
C ILE A 295 6.67 28.03 -2.31
N SER A 296 7.32 28.46 -1.24
CA SER A 296 8.15 29.67 -1.24
C SER A 296 9.61 29.30 -0.95
N ILE A 297 10.52 30.18 -1.36
CA ILE A 297 11.96 30.08 -1.18
C ILE A 297 12.43 31.32 -0.44
N ASP A 298 12.82 31.15 0.82
CA ASP A 298 13.12 32.24 1.76
C ASP A 298 12.05 33.35 1.74
N GLY A 299 10.77 32.92 1.77
CA GLY A 299 9.59 33.78 1.74
C GLY A 299 9.25 34.40 0.37
N LYS A 300 9.97 34.05 -0.69
CA LYS A 300 9.73 34.55 -2.07
C LYS A 300 9.19 33.44 -2.97
N GLU A 301 8.53 33.83 -4.07
CA GLU A 301 7.89 32.90 -5.00
C GLU A 301 8.48 33.08 -6.42
N PRO A 302 9.73 32.63 -6.66
CA PRO A 302 10.39 32.75 -7.96
C PRO A 302 9.92 31.67 -8.95
N TYR A 303 10.41 31.72 -10.18
CA TYR A 303 10.31 30.57 -11.09
C TYR A 303 11.33 29.49 -10.75
N LEU A 304 10.88 28.24 -10.72
CA LEU A 304 11.70 27.04 -10.64
C LEU A 304 11.40 26.16 -11.86
N ASP A 305 12.18 26.31 -12.92
CA ASP A 305 11.96 25.68 -14.23
C ASP A 305 10.53 25.93 -14.76
N GLN A 306 9.76 24.86 -14.98
CA GLN A 306 8.38 24.96 -15.47
C GLN A 306 7.38 25.42 -14.40
N TYR A 307 7.80 25.52 -13.14
CA TYR A 307 6.92 25.91 -12.04
C TYR A 307 7.04 27.40 -11.74
N ASP A 308 5.97 28.15 -11.99
CA ASP A 308 5.76 29.46 -11.38
C ASP A 308 5.34 29.26 -9.93
N LEU A 309 6.24 29.52 -8.97
CA LEU A 309 5.92 29.28 -7.56
C LEU A 309 4.91 30.27 -6.98
N ARG A 310 4.44 31.26 -7.76
CA ARG A 310 3.28 32.11 -7.42
C ARG A 310 1.96 31.35 -7.56
N GLU A 311 1.96 30.29 -8.34
CA GLU A 311 0.81 29.42 -8.52
C GLU A 311 0.84 28.23 -7.56
N LYS A 312 -0.31 27.58 -7.42
CA LYS A 312 -0.42 26.28 -6.76
C LYS A 312 -0.02 25.19 -7.74
N ILE A 313 0.82 24.26 -7.29
CA ILE A 313 1.21 23.07 -8.04
C ILE A 313 0.17 21.98 -7.78
N ASP A 314 -0.49 21.50 -8.82
CA ASP A 314 -1.37 20.34 -8.74
C ASP A 314 -0.56 19.09 -8.39
N MET A 315 -0.88 18.44 -7.28
CA MET A 315 -0.17 17.24 -6.84
C MET A 315 -0.51 16.01 -7.70
N ASP A 316 -1.63 16.00 -8.42
CA ASP A 316 -2.07 14.87 -9.26
C ASP A 316 -1.27 14.75 -10.57
N GLN A 317 -0.49 15.77 -10.93
CA GLN A 317 0.43 15.68 -12.07
C GLN A 317 1.61 14.73 -11.80
N PHE A 318 1.93 14.46 -10.53
CA PHE A 318 3.04 13.59 -10.16
C PHE A 318 2.60 12.13 -10.11
N LYS A 319 3.41 11.26 -10.74
CA LYS A 319 3.21 9.80 -10.71
C LYS A 319 4.36 9.13 -9.96
N LEU A 320 4.03 8.24 -9.03
CA LEU A 320 5.03 7.52 -8.26
C LEU A 320 5.76 6.52 -9.16
N ASN A 321 7.07 6.70 -9.35
CA ASN A 321 7.93 5.79 -10.10
C ASN A 321 7.34 5.38 -11.46
N SER A 322 7.06 6.37 -12.31
CA SER A 322 6.39 6.17 -13.62
C SER A 322 7.21 5.43 -14.68
N LEU A 323 8.29 4.76 -14.29
CA LEU A 323 9.13 4.00 -15.18
C LEU A 323 8.31 2.83 -15.74
N LYS A 324 8.04 2.87 -17.04
CA LYS A 324 7.25 1.86 -17.74
C LYS A 324 8.11 0.64 -18.04
N ILE A 325 8.28 -0.22 -17.04
CA ILE A 325 8.99 -1.50 -17.22
C ILE A 325 8.15 -2.40 -18.12
N ARG A 326 8.77 -2.98 -19.14
CA ARG A 326 8.20 -4.08 -19.94
C ARG A 326 8.91 -5.36 -19.50
N LEU A 327 8.16 -6.29 -18.94
CA LEU A 327 8.68 -7.54 -18.37
C LEU A 327 8.68 -8.70 -19.34
#